data_AF-A0A7V9B6C3-F1
#
_entry.id   AF-A0A7V9B6C3-F1
#
_cell.length_a   1.000
_cell.length_b   1.000
_cell.length_c   1.000
_cell.angle_alpha   90.00
_cell.angle_beta   90.00
_cell.angle_gamma   90.00
#
_symmetry.space_group_name_H-M   'P 1'
#
loop_
_entity.id
_entity.type
_entity.pdbx_description
1 polymer ?
#
loop_
_entity_poly.entity_id
_entity_poly.type
_entity_poly.pdbx_seq_one_letter_code
_entity_poly.pdbx_strand_id
1 'polypeptide(L)'
;MNQSHRSSYRHALSRRGVLTLAAALALRSPFVMASQTDVADDLLPFADRIGMLLAMAPARELTDDPLIPFYYADLARQMASVGVELPDSNAAPDSLPDGFVESSLALPLAARAFQAGMTPAWFETFGFNPFGVDQALALNDLPDILTIFTGDFDVDRIESVLDASGYQRFEQEIGGSYWTVGDELDLGSQVGQLGVGTMNHAAVYKDVLVFAQREADVQELTHVVAGNVAPMLEQERWAGMIALFSPDTVGLIPVSPEIAGAGDGSAVVVASTLVPGTSSGLEYMAFGVRAGSVSEPLSLVGQGTPEAAPVSGSSSVPAQVEVRIRYADASMAGREAEAIPERWRELSSPLTGQPYAELMRLDNSRAHEDDDSVVAVDFVSDVPNRWIQMVQTRDLAPFLPVVG
;
A
#
# COMPACT_ATOMS: atom_id res chain seq x y z
N MET A 1 -68.88 3.92 -25.39
CA MET A 1 -69.37 3.82 -23.99
C MET A 1 -68.51 4.79 -23.19
N ASN A 2 -68.83 6.07 -23.09
CA ASN A 2 -69.88 6.77 -22.31
C ASN A 2 -69.75 6.64 -20.78
N GLN A 3 -69.64 7.83 -20.16
CA GLN A 3 -69.89 8.27 -18.76
C GLN A 3 -68.64 8.55 -17.92
N SER A 4 -68.23 9.81 -17.70
CA SER A 4 -68.87 10.92 -16.95
C SER A 4 -68.93 10.67 -15.44
N HIS A 5 -68.15 11.43 -14.66
CA HIS A 5 -68.71 12.29 -13.61
C HIS A 5 -67.72 13.38 -13.17
N ARG A 6 -68.11 14.64 -13.41
CA ARG A 6 -67.68 15.84 -12.67
C ARG A 6 -68.67 16.06 -11.51
N SER A 7 -68.17 16.54 -10.37
CA SER A 7 -68.80 17.52 -9.47
C SER A 7 -67.76 17.91 -8.42
N SER A 8 -67.13 19.08 -8.47
CA SER A 8 -67.62 20.38 -7.93
C SER A 8 -67.98 20.30 -6.44
N TYR A 9 -67.26 21.02 -5.58
CA TYR A 9 -67.79 22.15 -4.79
C TYR A 9 -66.65 22.93 -4.11
N ARG A 10 -66.72 24.26 -4.27
CA ARG A 10 -65.91 25.29 -3.62
C ARG A 10 -66.41 25.49 -2.19
N HIS A 11 -65.53 25.92 -1.26
CA HIS A 11 -65.87 27.02 -0.34
C HIS A 11 -64.60 27.73 0.17
N ALA A 12 -64.67 29.06 0.11
CA ALA A 12 -63.70 30.02 0.64
C ALA A 12 -63.84 30.19 2.15
N LEU A 13 -62.75 30.59 2.81
CA LEU A 13 -62.59 31.26 4.13
C LEU A 13 -61.06 31.42 4.29
N SER A 14 -60.42 32.43 4.88
CA SER A 14 -60.76 33.70 5.52
C SER A 14 -59.40 34.34 5.86
N ARG A 15 -59.24 35.66 5.67
CA ARG A 15 -58.10 36.43 6.21
C ARG A 15 -58.43 36.87 7.64
N ARG A 16 -57.64 36.47 8.66
CA ARG A 16 -57.18 37.28 9.82
C ARG A 16 -56.51 36.44 10.91
N GLY A 17 -55.43 36.98 11.49
CA GLY A 17 -54.76 36.55 12.73
C GLY A 17 -53.37 35.95 12.47
N VAL A 18 -52.28 36.72 12.38
CA VAL A 18 -51.52 37.42 13.45
C VAL A 18 -50.90 36.46 14.48
N LEU A 19 -49.57 36.36 14.39
CA LEU A 19 -48.56 36.02 15.40
C LEU A 19 -48.70 34.70 16.17
N THR A 20 -47.91 33.71 15.74
CA THR A 20 -47.22 32.84 16.70
C THR A 20 -45.79 32.58 16.23
N LEU A 21 -44.87 33.13 17.03
CA LEU A 21 -43.44 32.86 17.04
C LEU A 21 -43.24 31.37 17.37
N ALA A 22 -42.64 30.60 16.45
CA ALA A 22 -42.11 29.28 16.78
C ALA A 22 -40.69 29.22 16.20
N ALA A 23 -39.72 29.28 17.11
CA ALA A 23 -38.32 29.07 16.83
C ALA A 23 -38.16 27.68 16.20
N ALA A 24 -37.86 27.64 14.90
CA ALA A 24 -37.28 26.46 14.29
C ALA A 24 -35.87 26.31 14.86
N LEU A 25 -35.73 25.49 15.89
CA LEU A 25 -34.44 24.89 16.22
C LEU A 25 -34.01 24.08 14.98
N ALA A 26 -33.11 24.68 14.22
CA ALA A 26 -32.25 23.93 13.32
C ALA A 26 -31.40 22.99 14.19
N LEU A 27 -31.87 21.75 14.35
CA LEU A 27 -31.01 20.63 14.73
C LEU A 27 -30.03 20.43 13.56
N ARG A 28 -28.98 21.25 13.53
CA ARG A 28 -27.73 20.88 12.87
C ARG A 28 -27.20 19.71 13.65
N SER A 29 -27.42 18.49 13.16
CA SER A 29 -26.62 17.35 13.59
C SER A 29 -25.16 17.75 13.43
N PRO A 30 -24.34 17.71 14.49
CA PRO A 30 -22.91 17.79 14.30
C PRO A 30 -22.55 16.53 13.51
N PHE A 31 -22.16 16.71 12.25
CA PHE A 31 -21.23 15.77 11.66
C PHE A 31 -20.01 15.81 12.59
N VAL A 32 -19.93 14.82 13.47
CA VAL A 32 -18.67 14.45 14.09
C VAL A 32 -17.86 13.93 12.91
N MET A 33 -17.10 14.80 12.26
CA MET A 33 -15.89 14.33 11.62
C MET A 33 -15.14 13.64 12.75
N ALA A 34 -14.98 12.32 12.65
CA ALA A 34 -13.98 11.63 13.43
C ALA A 34 -12.69 12.40 13.15
N SER A 35 -12.29 13.24 14.11
CA SER A 35 -10.96 13.81 14.11
C SER A 35 -10.06 12.60 14.10
N GLN A 36 -9.23 12.46 13.05
CA GLN A 36 -8.04 11.63 13.15
C GLN A 36 -7.42 12.01 14.49
N THR A 37 -7.40 11.06 15.42
CA THR A 37 -6.82 11.30 16.73
C THR A 37 -5.40 11.70 16.44
N ASP A 38 -4.96 12.90 16.87
CA ASP A 38 -3.57 13.31 16.75
C ASP A 38 -2.73 12.17 17.30
N VAL A 39 -2.12 11.42 16.38
CA VAL A 39 -1.23 10.33 16.72
C VAL A 39 -0.07 11.02 17.43
N ALA A 40 0.22 10.58 18.66
CA ALA A 40 1.15 11.25 19.56
C ALA A 40 2.40 11.77 18.81
N ASP A 41 2.71 13.05 19.03
CA ASP A 41 3.79 13.86 18.44
C ASP A 41 5.21 13.25 18.60
N ASP A 42 5.32 12.10 19.26
CA ASP A 42 6.54 11.35 19.55
C ASP A 42 6.85 10.25 18.52
N LEU A 43 6.00 10.00 17.53
CA LEU A 43 6.30 8.99 16.51
C LEU A 43 7.28 9.51 15.45
N LEU A 44 8.31 8.72 15.17
CA LEU A 44 9.28 8.97 14.11
C LEU A 44 8.58 9.32 12.78
N PRO A 45 9.02 10.36 12.04
CA PRO A 45 8.57 10.68 10.69
C PRO A 45 8.69 9.49 9.71
N PHE A 46 7.88 9.49 8.65
CA PHE A 46 7.86 8.41 7.65
C PHE A 46 9.27 8.09 7.13
N ALA A 47 10.03 9.13 6.77
CA ALA A 47 11.37 8.96 6.24
C ALA A 47 12.33 8.20 7.16
N ASP A 48 12.26 8.47 8.47
CA ASP A 48 13.09 7.77 9.45
C ASP A 48 12.64 6.31 9.59
N ARG A 49 11.34 6.05 9.59
CA ARG A 49 10.77 4.71 9.76
C ARG A 49 11.13 3.77 8.59
N ILE A 50 10.83 4.18 7.35
CA ILE A 50 11.23 3.38 6.19
C ILE A 50 12.76 3.35 6.02
N GLY A 51 13.45 4.42 6.43
CA GLY A 51 14.90 4.52 6.42
C GLY A 51 15.57 3.39 7.22
N MET A 52 15.00 2.99 8.35
CA MET A 52 15.50 1.85 9.14
C MET A 52 15.51 0.53 8.34
N LEU A 53 14.46 0.25 7.57
CA LEU A 53 14.39 -0.94 6.72
C LEU A 53 15.34 -0.84 5.51
N LEU A 54 15.39 0.34 4.87
CA LEU A 54 16.29 0.59 3.74
C LEU A 54 17.77 0.59 4.16
N ALA A 55 18.07 0.85 5.43
CA ALA A 55 19.41 0.71 5.99
C ALA A 55 19.86 -0.75 6.13
N MET A 56 18.94 -1.71 6.06
CA MET A 56 19.23 -3.15 6.08
C MET A 56 19.16 -3.78 4.70
N ALA A 57 18.45 -3.14 3.77
CA ALA A 57 18.27 -3.65 2.42
C ALA A 57 19.54 -3.46 1.56
N PRO A 58 19.95 -4.47 0.76
CA PRO A 58 21.12 -4.37 -0.13
C PRO A 58 21.01 -3.30 -1.23
N ALA A 59 22.03 -2.45 -1.38
CA ALA A 59 22.02 -1.39 -2.40
C ALA A 59 21.97 -1.90 -3.86
N ARG A 60 22.45 -3.12 -4.14
CA ARG A 60 22.46 -3.67 -5.50
C ARG A 60 21.05 -3.74 -6.12
N GLU A 61 20.02 -3.79 -5.28
CA GLU A 61 18.63 -3.79 -5.73
C GLU A 61 18.27 -2.46 -6.42
N LEU A 62 19.16 -1.48 -6.41
CA LEU A 62 19.01 -0.16 -7.00
C LEU A 62 20.02 0.16 -8.10
N THR A 63 21.02 -0.71 -8.29
CA THR A 63 22.06 -0.49 -9.30
C THR A 63 21.62 -0.89 -10.70
N ASP A 64 20.54 -1.67 -10.81
CA ASP A 64 19.98 -2.09 -12.08
C ASP A 64 18.94 -1.07 -12.60
N ASP A 65 19.03 -0.80 -13.90
CA ASP A 65 18.01 -0.10 -14.68
C ASP A 65 17.22 -1.19 -15.44
N PRO A 66 15.92 -1.39 -15.18
CA PRO A 66 15.00 -0.52 -14.46
C PRO A 66 15.03 -0.67 -12.93
N LEU A 67 14.56 0.39 -12.25
CA LEU A 67 14.36 0.44 -10.82
C LEU A 67 13.53 -0.75 -10.32
N ILE A 68 14.08 -1.50 -9.37
CA ILE A 68 13.40 -2.66 -8.77
C ILE A 68 12.22 -2.19 -7.91
N PRO A 69 11.01 -2.75 -8.10
CA PRO A 69 9.87 -2.44 -7.25
C PRO A 69 10.12 -2.95 -5.83
N PHE A 70 9.66 -2.19 -4.85
CA PHE A 70 9.50 -2.69 -3.50
C PHE A 70 8.12 -2.34 -2.96
N TYR A 71 7.73 -3.00 -1.88
CA TYR A 71 6.47 -2.80 -1.21
C TYR A 71 6.74 -2.59 0.27
N TYR A 72 6.48 -1.38 0.76
CA TYR A 72 6.60 -1.03 2.17
C TYR A 72 5.23 -0.93 2.82
N ALA A 73 5.07 -1.55 3.99
CA ALA A 73 3.88 -1.42 4.82
C ALA A 73 4.26 -1.23 6.30
N ASP A 74 3.64 -0.25 6.95
CA ASP A 74 3.70 0.02 8.40
C ASP A 74 2.37 -0.37 9.03
N LEU A 75 2.26 -1.66 9.35
CA LEU A 75 1.02 -2.26 9.83
C LEU A 75 0.69 -1.75 11.23
N ALA A 76 1.68 -1.68 12.13
CA ALA A 76 1.50 -1.17 13.49
C ALA A 76 0.93 0.25 13.49
N ARG A 77 1.50 1.19 12.71
CA ARG A 77 1.00 2.56 12.68
C ARG A 77 -0.36 2.67 12.02
N GLN A 78 -0.63 1.90 10.98
CA GLN A 78 -1.95 1.88 10.35
C GLN A 78 -3.01 1.38 11.33
N MET A 79 -2.79 0.25 12.01
CA MET A 79 -3.73 -0.28 13.02
C MET A 79 -3.92 0.70 14.19
N ALA A 80 -2.83 1.27 14.71
CA ALA A 80 -2.87 2.24 15.80
C ALA A 80 -3.68 3.50 15.44
N SER A 81 -3.55 3.99 14.21
CA SER A 81 -4.25 5.20 13.73
C SER A 81 -5.77 5.06 13.69
N VAL A 82 -6.28 3.83 13.58
CA VAL A 82 -7.71 3.51 13.52
C VAL A 82 -8.21 2.85 14.81
N GLY A 83 -7.34 2.70 15.82
CA GLY A 83 -7.69 2.08 17.11
C GLY A 83 -7.93 0.57 17.03
N VAL A 84 -7.37 -0.11 16.02
CA VAL A 84 -7.40 -1.57 15.91
C VAL A 84 -6.16 -2.12 16.60
N GLU A 85 -6.33 -3.17 17.40
CA GLU A 85 -5.23 -3.86 18.05
C GLU A 85 -4.43 -4.67 17.01
N LEU A 86 -3.11 -4.62 17.10
CA LEU A 86 -2.25 -5.48 16.30
C LEU A 86 -2.23 -6.89 16.94
N PRO A 87 -2.42 -7.98 16.17
CA PRO A 87 -2.20 -9.33 16.66
C PRO A 87 -0.82 -9.51 17.30
N ASP A 88 -0.69 -10.44 18.25
CA ASP A 88 0.62 -10.83 18.80
C ASP A 88 1.42 -11.58 17.72
N SER A 89 2.62 -11.08 17.40
CA SER A 89 3.62 -11.70 16.52
C SER A 89 4.05 -13.09 17.01
N ASN A 90 3.91 -13.37 18.31
CA ASN A 90 4.38 -14.59 18.98
C ASN A 90 3.25 -15.56 19.33
N ALA A 91 2.04 -15.35 18.79
CA ALA A 91 0.91 -16.24 18.97
C ALA A 91 0.29 -16.63 17.63
N ALA A 92 -0.16 -17.88 17.50
CA ALA A 92 -0.92 -18.31 16.33
C ALA A 92 -2.21 -17.47 16.22
N PRO A 93 -2.54 -16.93 15.03
CA PRO A 93 -3.79 -16.21 14.86
C PRO A 93 -4.96 -17.21 14.79
N ASP A 94 -5.71 -17.36 15.88
CA ASP A 94 -7.00 -18.08 15.87
C ASP A 94 -8.07 -17.28 15.12
N SER A 95 -8.00 -15.96 15.21
CA SER A 95 -8.84 -14.99 14.52
C SER A 95 -8.12 -13.64 14.47
N LEU A 96 -8.49 -12.78 13.52
CA LEU A 96 -8.03 -11.40 13.49
C LEU A 96 -8.94 -10.50 14.33
N PRO A 97 -8.40 -9.45 14.97
CA PRO A 97 -9.20 -8.43 15.64
C PRO A 97 -10.25 -7.81 14.70
N ASP A 98 -11.40 -7.43 15.26
CA ASP A 98 -12.46 -6.75 14.51
C ASP A 98 -11.92 -5.49 13.83
N GLY A 99 -12.18 -5.33 12.53
CA GLY A 99 -11.72 -4.18 11.75
C GLY A 99 -10.29 -4.29 11.19
N PHE A 100 -9.54 -5.35 11.53
CA PHE A 100 -8.17 -5.52 11.04
C PHE A 100 -8.09 -5.65 9.52
N VAL A 101 -8.96 -6.47 8.92
CA VAL A 101 -8.96 -6.69 7.47
C VAL A 101 -9.29 -5.38 6.76
N GLU A 102 -10.37 -4.73 7.16
CA GLU A 102 -10.85 -3.46 6.61
C GLU A 102 -9.81 -2.35 6.67
N SER A 103 -9.02 -2.33 7.74
CA SER A 103 -7.99 -1.33 7.99
C SER A 103 -6.67 -1.63 7.30
N SER A 104 -6.41 -2.89 6.94
CA SER A 104 -5.18 -3.32 6.26
C SER A 104 -5.29 -3.31 4.73
N LEU A 105 -6.51 -3.21 4.16
CA LEU A 105 -6.73 -3.20 2.71
C LEU A 105 -5.94 -2.11 1.97
N ALA A 106 -5.66 -0.98 2.61
CA ALA A 106 -4.92 0.12 1.99
C ALA A 106 -3.42 -0.18 1.85
N LEU A 107 -2.89 -1.16 2.59
CA LEU A 107 -1.46 -1.43 2.69
C LEU A 107 -0.98 -2.37 1.59
N PRO A 108 0.22 -2.14 1.03
CA PRO A 108 0.81 -3.01 0.03
C PRO A 108 1.45 -4.25 0.67
N LEU A 109 0.61 -5.13 1.23
CA LEU A 109 1.01 -6.38 1.90
C LEU A 109 1.42 -7.47 0.88
N ALA A 110 2.47 -7.21 0.11
CA ALA A 110 2.88 -8.05 -1.03
C ALA A 110 3.53 -9.38 -0.63
N ALA A 111 4.07 -9.48 0.59
CA ALA A 111 4.76 -10.68 1.04
C ALA A 111 3.82 -11.89 1.12
N ARG A 112 4.34 -13.08 0.77
CA ARG A 112 3.60 -14.35 0.83
C ARG A 112 3.03 -14.63 2.22
N ALA A 113 3.71 -14.12 3.25
CA ALA A 113 3.30 -14.23 4.63
C ALA A 113 1.89 -13.71 4.92
N PHE A 114 1.49 -12.59 4.34
CA PHE A 114 0.15 -12.03 4.55
C PHE A 114 -0.95 -12.84 3.85
N GLN A 115 -0.60 -13.60 2.80
CA GLN A 115 -1.57 -14.44 2.08
C GLN A 115 -1.79 -15.79 2.76
N ALA A 116 -0.74 -16.37 3.33
CA ALA A 116 -0.77 -17.70 3.93
C ALA A 116 -0.88 -17.68 5.46
N GLY A 117 -0.68 -16.53 6.09
CA GLY A 117 -0.60 -16.37 7.55
C GLY A 117 -1.83 -16.81 8.34
N MET A 118 -3.01 -16.83 7.72
CA MET A 118 -4.24 -17.34 8.33
C MET A 118 -4.31 -18.87 8.37
N THR A 119 -3.38 -19.56 7.71
CA THR A 119 -3.30 -21.02 7.77
C THR A 119 -2.68 -21.40 9.11
N PRO A 120 -3.28 -22.29 9.92
CA PRO A 120 -2.70 -22.70 11.21
C PRO A 120 -1.26 -23.20 11.11
N ALA A 121 -0.96 -23.89 10.00
CA ALA A 121 0.38 -24.42 9.71
C ALA A 121 1.43 -23.32 9.51
N TRP A 122 1.06 -22.06 9.24
CA TRP A 122 2.01 -20.95 9.09
C TRP A 122 2.85 -20.76 10.36
N PHE A 123 2.16 -20.57 11.48
CA PHE A 123 2.81 -20.30 12.75
C PHE A 123 3.63 -21.51 13.23
N GLU A 124 3.16 -22.72 12.94
CA GLU A 124 3.88 -23.97 13.22
C GLU A 124 5.15 -24.15 12.36
N THR A 125 5.20 -23.52 11.18
CA THR A 125 6.32 -23.67 10.22
C THR A 125 7.38 -22.57 10.34
N PHE A 126 6.96 -21.33 10.64
CA PHE A 126 7.87 -20.18 10.67
C PHE A 126 8.01 -19.54 12.05
N GLY A 127 7.16 -19.90 13.01
CA GLY A 127 7.30 -19.47 14.41
C GLY A 127 6.77 -18.08 14.72
N PHE A 128 6.27 -17.34 13.73
CA PHE A 128 5.74 -15.98 13.89
C PHE A 128 4.41 -15.78 13.18
N ASN A 129 3.60 -14.85 13.69
CA ASN A 129 2.35 -14.40 13.09
C ASN A 129 2.61 -13.16 12.21
N PRO A 130 2.36 -13.26 10.89
CA PRO A 130 2.70 -12.17 9.99
C PRO A 130 1.76 -10.98 10.12
N PHE A 131 0.58 -11.15 10.72
CA PHE A 131 -0.34 -10.05 11.01
C PHE A 131 0.05 -9.28 12.27
N GLY A 132 0.98 -9.80 13.07
CA GLY A 132 1.52 -9.15 14.27
C GLY A 132 2.84 -8.42 14.07
N VAL A 133 3.32 -8.31 12.83
CA VAL A 133 4.54 -7.55 12.51
C VAL A 133 4.27 -6.05 12.54
N ASP A 134 5.27 -5.27 12.93
CA ASP A 134 5.17 -3.82 12.92
C ASP A 134 5.24 -3.27 11.50
N GLN A 135 6.28 -3.66 10.77
CA GLN A 135 6.54 -3.21 9.41
C GLN A 135 7.00 -4.35 8.51
N ALA A 136 6.79 -4.20 7.22
CA ALA A 136 7.27 -5.11 6.19
C ALA A 136 7.85 -4.31 5.01
N LEU A 137 8.96 -4.80 4.47
CA LEU A 137 9.54 -4.36 3.20
C LEU A 137 9.78 -5.60 2.33
N ALA A 138 9.05 -5.73 1.23
CA ALA A 138 9.31 -6.73 0.21
C ALA A 138 10.04 -6.08 -0.97
N LEU A 139 11.22 -6.56 -1.28
CA LEU A 139 12.06 -6.17 -2.42
C LEU A 139 11.91 -7.21 -3.54
N ASN A 140 12.10 -6.77 -4.78
CA ASN A 140 12.03 -7.59 -5.99
C ASN A 140 10.62 -8.12 -6.32
N ASP A 141 10.53 -8.71 -7.51
CA ASP A 141 9.37 -9.47 -7.97
C ASP A 141 9.65 -10.98 -7.92
N LEU A 142 8.58 -11.77 -8.00
CA LEU A 142 8.72 -13.21 -8.14
C LEU A 142 9.59 -13.58 -9.36
N PRO A 143 10.50 -14.55 -9.22
CA PRO A 143 10.65 -15.43 -8.05
C PRO A 143 11.64 -14.90 -6.98
N ASP A 144 12.44 -13.88 -7.26
CA ASP A 144 13.59 -13.48 -6.44
C ASP A 144 13.25 -12.48 -5.31
N ILE A 145 12.16 -12.74 -4.57
CA ILE A 145 11.70 -11.86 -3.50
C ILE A 145 12.61 -11.97 -2.26
N LEU A 146 12.98 -10.81 -1.70
CA LEU A 146 13.53 -10.66 -0.35
C LEU A 146 12.52 -9.88 0.49
N THR A 147 12.14 -10.41 1.65
CA THR A 147 11.22 -9.74 2.58
C THR A 147 11.88 -9.51 3.92
N ILE A 148 11.79 -8.28 4.41
CA ILE A 148 12.23 -7.87 5.75
C ILE A 148 10.97 -7.54 6.56
N PHE A 149 10.85 -8.15 7.73
CA PHE A 149 9.82 -7.85 8.73
C PHE A 149 10.49 -7.26 9.97
N THR A 150 9.82 -6.31 10.62
CA THR A 150 10.17 -5.85 11.97
C THR A 150 9.04 -6.14 12.94
N GLY A 151 9.36 -6.39 14.20
CA GLY A 151 8.37 -6.59 15.25
C GLY A 151 8.99 -7.12 16.55
N ASP A 152 8.14 -7.31 17.56
CA ASP A 152 8.55 -7.92 18.83
C ASP A 152 8.61 -9.45 18.68
N PHE A 153 9.68 -9.98 18.09
CA PHE A 153 9.82 -11.40 17.80
C PHE A 153 10.45 -12.20 18.95
N ASP A 154 9.86 -13.34 19.29
CA ASP A 154 10.49 -14.40 20.10
C ASP A 154 11.51 -15.16 19.23
N VAL A 155 12.74 -14.65 19.21
CA VAL A 155 13.84 -15.19 18.41
C VAL A 155 14.11 -16.66 18.72
N ASP A 156 14.13 -17.05 20.00
CA ASP A 156 14.42 -18.42 20.41
C ASP A 156 13.34 -19.38 19.88
N ARG A 157 12.08 -18.96 19.92
CA ARG A 157 10.96 -19.70 19.31
C ARG A 157 11.12 -19.83 17.80
N ILE A 158 11.38 -18.73 17.10
CA ILE A 158 11.52 -18.73 15.64
C ILE A 158 12.67 -19.66 15.23
N GLU A 159 13.85 -19.52 15.85
CA GLU A 159 14.99 -20.39 15.57
C GLU A 159 14.66 -21.86 15.84
N SER A 160 13.98 -22.17 16.95
CA SER A 160 13.55 -23.54 17.26
C SER A 160 12.54 -24.10 16.25
N VAL A 161 11.63 -23.27 15.73
CA VAL A 161 10.62 -23.68 14.75
C VAL A 161 11.23 -23.85 13.35
N LEU A 162 12.18 -22.99 12.97
CA LEU A 162 12.92 -23.14 11.72
C LEU A 162 13.72 -24.47 11.71
N ASP A 163 14.45 -24.78 12.80
CA ASP A 163 15.15 -26.06 12.94
C ASP A 163 14.20 -27.26 12.82
N ALA A 164 13.07 -27.22 13.53
CA ALA A 164 12.04 -28.27 13.47
C ALA A 164 11.40 -28.42 12.08
N SER A 165 11.38 -27.33 11.30
CA SER A 165 10.85 -27.29 9.93
C SER A 165 11.88 -27.69 8.87
N GLY A 166 13.08 -28.11 9.28
CA GLY A 166 14.13 -28.63 8.41
C GLY A 166 15.12 -27.59 7.92
N TYR A 167 15.09 -26.36 8.42
CA TYR A 167 16.14 -25.40 8.16
C TYR A 167 17.42 -25.81 8.90
N GLN A 168 18.56 -25.58 8.25
CA GLN A 168 19.87 -25.75 8.81
C GLN A 168 20.51 -24.38 9.02
N ARG A 169 21.09 -24.17 10.20
CA ARG A 169 21.82 -22.95 10.54
C ARG A 169 23.24 -22.99 9.97
N PHE A 170 23.63 -21.90 9.31
CA PHE A 170 24.97 -21.66 8.80
C PHE A 170 25.54 -20.39 9.43
N GLU A 171 26.75 -20.51 9.97
CA GLU A 171 27.53 -19.38 10.47
C GLU A 171 28.35 -18.77 9.33
N GLN A 172 28.33 -17.45 9.23
CA GLN A 172 29.09 -16.73 8.20
C GLN A 172 30.48 -16.35 8.73
N GLU A 173 31.50 -16.39 7.85
CA GLU A 173 32.88 -16.02 8.22
C GLU A 173 33.00 -14.58 8.73
N ILE A 174 32.13 -13.69 8.23
CA ILE A 174 32.08 -12.27 8.59
C ILE A 174 31.26 -11.97 9.85
N GLY A 175 30.71 -13.00 10.50
CA GLY A 175 29.82 -12.89 11.64
C GLY A 175 28.34 -12.85 11.26
N GLY A 176 27.51 -13.39 12.15
CA GLY A 176 26.08 -13.61 11.89
C GLY A 176 25.80 -15.02 11.36
N SER A 177 24.53 -15.36 11.35
CA SER A 177 24.05 -16.67 10.90
C SER A 177 22.78 -16.53 10.09
N TYR A 178 22.55 -17.47 9.18
CA TYR A 178 21.31 -17.61 8.45
C TYR A 178 20.86 -19.07 8.48
N TRP A 179 19.62 -19.29 8.13
CA TRP A 179 18.94 -20.56 8.08
C TRP A 179 18.62 -20.88 6.62
N THR A 180 18.75 -22.15 6.21
CA THR A 180 18.35 -22.58 4.87
C THR A 180 17.78 -24.00 4.86
N VAL A 181 16.79 -24.22 4.00
CA VAL A 181 16.19 -25.53 3.68
C VAL A 181 16.68 -26.04 2.30
N GLY A 182 17.63 -25.33 1.68
CA GLY A 182 18.18 -25.59 0.35
C GLY A 182 17.62 -24.66 -0.72
N ASP A 183 18.26 -24.67 -1.89
CA ASP A 183 17.95 -23.74 -2.99
C ASP A 183 16.78 -24.20 -3.88
N GLU A 184 16.46 -25.49 -3.86
CA GLU A 184 15.42 -26.06 -4.71
C GLU A 184 14.03 -25.94 -4.07
N LEU A 185 13.04 -25.58 -4.88
CA LEU A 185 11.64 -25.56 -4.46
C LEU A 185 11.14 -26.99 -4.20
N ASP A 186 10.99 -27.36 -2.93
CA ASP A 186 10.36 -28.62 -2.52
C ASP A 186 8.89 -28.42 -2.08
N LEU A 187 7.96 -28.52 -3.03
CA LEU A 187 6.52 -28.48 -2.77
C LEU A 187 5.99 -29.70 -1.98
N GLY A 188 6.82 -30.73 -1.76
CA GLY A 188 6.52 -31.84 -0.86
C GLY A 188 6.63 -31.44 0.62
N SER A 189 7.41 -30.41 0.93
CA SER A 189 7.60 -29.89 2.28
C SER A 189 6.53 -28.85 2.67
N GLN A 190 6.27 -28.69 3.97
CA GLN A 190 5.37 -27.65 4.48
C GLN A 190 5.89 -26.25 4.15
N VAL A 191 7.21 -26.04 4.24
CA VAL A 191 7.88 -24.78 3.89
C VAL A 191 7.66 -24.43 2.43
N GLY A 192 7.87 -25.37 1.51
CA GLY A 192 7.68 -25.14 0.08
C GLY A 192 6.21 -24.89 -0.29
N GLN A 193 5.25 -25.50 0.41
CA GLN A 193 3.82 -25.24 0.17
C GLN A 193 3.38 -23.85 0.63
N LEU A 194 3.86 -23.41 1.80
CA LEU A 194 3.48 -22.12 2.38
C LEU A 194 4.26 -20.96 1.75
N GLY A 195 5.59 -21.09 1.71
CA GLY A 195 6.52 -20.07 1.20
C GLY A 195 6.66 -20.05 -0.31
N VAL A 196 6.32 -21.14 -1.01
CA VAL A 196 6.40 -21.24 -2.50
C VAL A 196 7.79 -20.83 -3.02
N GLY A 197 8.84 -21.23 -2.31
CA GLY A 197 10.24 -20.93 -2.65
C GLY A 197 10.74 -19.57 -2.15
N THR A 198 9.85 -18.61 -1.89
CA THR A 198 10.25 -17.24 -1.47
C THR A 198 10.84 -17.14 -0.07
N MET A 199 10.86 -18.24 0.68
CA MET A 199 11.28 -18.30 2.08
C MET A 199 12.33 -19.37 2.32
N ASN A 200 13.04 -19.83 1.29
CA ASN A 200 14.03 -20.91 1.43
C ASN A 200 15.21 -20.57 2.34
N HIS A 201 15.48 -19.27 2.50
CA HIS A 201 16.51 -18.77 3.40
C HIS A 201 15.93 -17.76 4.37
N ALA A 202 16.41 -17.78 5.60
CA ALA A 202 15.98 -16.84 6.64
C ALA A 202 17.16 -16.29 7.43
N ALA A 203 17.05 -15.05 7.89
CA ALA A 203 17.93 -14.50 8.91
C ALA A 203 17.07 -13.90 10.02
N VAL A 204 17.46 -14.17 11.27
CA VAL A 204 16.78 -13.66 12.46
C VAL A 204 17.78 -12.79 13.21
N TYR A 205 17.45 -11.53 13.43
CA TYR A 205 18.32 -10.57 14.09
C TYR A 205 17.52 -9.61 14.96
N LYS A 206 17.53 -9.85 16.28
CA LYS A 206 16.76 -9.05 17.26
C LYS A 206 15.27 -8.98 16.88
N ASP A 207 14.80 -7.78 16.57
CA ASP A 207 13.45 -7.40 16.16
C ASP A 207 13.25 -7.48 14.63
N VAL A 208 14.19 -8.09 13.90
CA VAL A 208 14.16 -8.20 12.44
C VAL A 208 14.15 -9.66 12.01
N LEU A 209 13.23 -9.98 11.10
CA LEU A 209 13.12 -11.28 10.45
C LEU A 209 13.19 -11.09 8.94
N VAL A 210 14.11 -11.80 8.29
CA VAL A 210 14.31 -11.73 6.86
C VAL A 210 14.04 -13.08 6.25
N PHE A 211 13.34 -13.10 5.12
CA PHE A 211 13.21 -14.26 4.25
C PHE A 211 13.64 -13.92 2.83
N ALA A 212 14.26 -14.87 2.15
CA ALA A 212 14.61 -14.75 0.75
C ALA A 212 14.50 -16.08 0.03
N GLN A 213 14.34 -16.03 -1.29
CA GLN A 213 14.41 -17.22 -2.15
C GLN A 213 15.83 -17.74 -2.31
N ARG A 214 16.83 -16.87 -2.46
CA ARG A 214 18.21 -17.27 -2.77
C ARG A 214 19.15 -17.01 -1.60
N GLU A 215 20.12 -17.90 -1.44
CA GLU A 215 21.14 -17.78 -0.41
C GLU A 215 21.94 -16.47 -0.52
N ALA A 216 22.27 -16.06 -1.75
CA ALA A 216 23.00 -14.84 -2.01
C ALA A 216 22.29 -13.59 -1.46
N ASP A 217 20.95 -13.59 -1.43
CA ASP A 217 20.15 -12.44 -1.01
C ASP A 217 20.18 -12.29 0.51
N VAL A 218 20.03 -13.41 1.25
CA VAL A 218 20.14 -13.39 2.71
C VAL A 218 21.57 -13.11 3.16
N GLN A 219 22.57 -13.64 2.45
CA GLN A 219 23.98 -13.35 2.74
C GLN A 219 24.29 -11.88 2.49
N GLU A 220 23.83 -11.30 1.40
CA GLU A 220 24.12 -9.88 1.15
C GLU A 220 23.46 -8.97 2.19
N LEU A 221 22.24 -9.28 2.65
CA LEU A 221 21.62 -8.55 3.73
C LEU A 221 22.43 -8.64 5.03
N THR A 222 22.95 -9.81 5.41
CA THR A 222 23.81 -9.92 6.60
C THR A 222 25.12 -9.14 6.42
N HIS A 223 25.66 -9.07 5.20
CA HIS A 223 26.79 -8.21 4.87
C HIS A 223 26.47 -6.71 5.03
N VAL A 224 25.27 -6.26 4.67
CA VAL A 224 24.80 -4.89 4.91
C VAL A 224 24.69 -4.60 6.41
N VAL A 225 24.04 -5.49 7.17
CA VAL A 225 23.89 -5.35 8.63
C VAL A 225 25.25 -5.30 9.34
N ALA A 226 26.25 -6.03 8.83
CA ALA A 226 27.62 -6.00 9.33
C ALA A 226 28.42 -4.74 8.90
N GLY A 227 27.86 -3.88 8.03
CA GLY A 227 28.52 -2.69 7.51
C GLY A 227 29.59 -2.97 6.44
N ASN A 228 29.55 -4.14 5.82
CA ASN A 228 30.51 -4.56 4.79
C ASN A 228 30.07 -4.16 3.37
N VAL A 229 28.76 -3.94 3.17
CA VAL A 229 28.15 -3.54 1.89
C VAL A 229 27.27 -2.32 2.14
N ALA A 230 27.20 -1.42 1.15
CA ALA A 230 26.37 -0.23 1.23
C ALA A 230 24.87 -0.61 1.24
N PRO A 231 24.06 0.01 2.12
CA PRO A 231 22.61 -0.18 2.14
C PRO A 231 21.90 0.64 1.06
N MET A 232 20.64 0.27 0.76
CA MET A 232 19.77 1.05 -0.13
C MET A 232 19.58 2.49 0.36
N LEU A 233 19.59 2.73 1.67
CA LEU A 233 19.43 4.07 2.24
C LEU A 233 20.52 5.05 1.79
N GLU A 234 21.73 4.57 1.51
CA GLU A 234 22.84 5.41 1.03
C GLU A 234 22.68 5.79 -0.46
N GLN A 235 21.68 5.25 -1.15
CA GLN A 235 21.38 5.63 -2.52
C GLN A 235 20.52 6.92 -2.53
N GLU A 236 21.12 8.04 -2.95
CA GLU A 236 20.50 9.38 -2.93
C GLU A 236 19.09 9.44 -3.52
N ARG A 237 18.82 8.59 -4.54
CA ARG A 237 17.54 8.53 -5.24
C ARG A 237 16.34 8.32 -4.30
N TRP A 238 16.46 7.47 -3.27
CA TRP A 238 15.35 7.19 -2.35
C TRP A 238 15.28 8.12 -1.18
N ALA A 239 16.42 8.44 -0.56
CA ALA A 239 16.46 9.33 0.59
C ALA A 239 15.79 10.68 0.25
N GLY A 240 16.06 11.23 -0.94
CA GLY A 240 15.42 12.44 -1.41
C GLY A 240 13.92 12.28 -1.66
N MET A 241 13.47 11.18 -2.26
CA MET A 241 12.06 10.97 -2.61
C MET A 241 11.18 10.69 -1.39
N ILE A 242 11.66 9.87 -0.47
CA ILE A 242 10.95 9.48 0.75
C ILE A 242 10.69 10.69 1.66
N ALA A 243 11.61 11.65 1.67
CA ALA A 243 11.46 12.89 2.43
C ALA A 243 10.31 13.80 1.93
N LEU A 244 9.77 13.56 0.72
CA LEU A 244 8.70 14.35 0.11
C LEU A 244 7.29 13.82 0.45
N PHE A 245 7.19 12.73 1.19
CA PHE A 245 5.91 12.15 1.63
C PHE A 245 5.50 12.71 2.99
N SER A 246 4.20 12.62 3.30
CA SER A 246 3.68 13.05 4.59
C SER A 246 4.29 12.24 5.74
N PRO A 247 4.48 12.82 6.94
CA PRO A 247 5.07 12.10 8.08
C PRO A 247 4.30 10.84 8.51
N ASP A 248 3.01 10.77 8.20
CA ASP A 248 2.08 9.70 8.52
C ASP A 248 1.82 8.72 7.36
N THR A 249 2.62 8.74 6.29
CA THR A 249 2.60 7.69 5.26
C THR A 249 2.92 6.32 5.87
N VAL A 250 2.10 5.31 5.60
CA VAL A 250 2.19 3.93 6.13
C VAL A 250 2.31 2.86 5.05
N GLY A 251 2.21 3.24 3.78
CA GLY A 251 2.49 2.33 2.67
C GLY A 251 3.20 3.05 1.55
N LEU A 252 4.08 2.35 0.82
CA LEU A 252 4.79 2.89 -0.34
C LEU A 252 4.99 1.81 -1.41
N ILE A 253 4.74 2.17 -2.68
CA ILE A 253 5.16 1.41 -3.87
C ILE A 253 5.84 2.38 -4.84
N PRO A 254 7.16 2.29 -5.04
CA PRO A 254 7.82 2.92 -6.18
C PRO A 254 7.43 2.31 -7.52
N VAL A 255 7.46 3.14 -8.57
CA VAL A 255 7.13 2.76 -9.93
C VAL A 255 8.19 3.33 -10.87
N SER A 256 8.79 2.44 -11.67
CA SER A 256 9.74 2.84 -12.70
C SER A 256 9.04 3.48 -13.91
N PRO A 257 9.71 4.35 -14.67
CA PRO A 257 9.14 4.92 -15.90
C PRO A 257 8.73 3.86 -16.93
N GLU A 258 9.43 2.73 -16.99
CA GLU A 258 9.14 1.62 -17.91
C GLU A 258 7.81 0.96 -17.56
N ILE A 259 7.54 0.77 -16.26
CA ILE A 259 6.26 0.24 -15.77
C ILE A 259 5.13 1.21 -16.10
N ALA A 260 5.36 2.52 -15.94
CA ALA A 260 4.39 3.53 -16.32
C ALA A 260 4.13 3.54 -17.84
N GLY A 261 5.17 3.36 -18.66
CA GLY A 261 5.13 3.52 -20.11
C GLY A 261 4.77 2.27 -20.93
N ALA A 262 4.59 1.10 -20.32
CA ALA A 262 4.41 -0.17 -21.02
C ALA A 262 3.02 -0.36 -21.64
N GLY A 263 2.78 0.34 -22.76
CA GLY A 263 1.87 -0.12 -23.80
C GLY A 263 2.60 -1.05 -24.77
N ASP A 264 2.68 -2.35 -24.46
CA ASP A 264 2.53 -3.41 -25.46
C ASP A 264 2.45 -4.78 -24.77
N GLY A 265 1.23 -5.29 -24.63
CA GLY A 265 0.96 -6.56 -23.98
C GLY A 265 -0.50 -6.95 -23.94
N SER A 266 -1.27 -6.63 -24.99
CA SER A 266 -2.65 -7.11 -25.23
C SER A 266 -3.67 -6.74 -24.12
N ALA A 267 -4.51 -5.71 -24.23
CA ALA A 267 -5.25 -5.22 -25.38
C ALA A 267 -5.80 -3.82 -25.06
N VAL A 268 -5.56 -2.83 -25.93
CA VAL A 268 -6.54 -1.84 -26.44
C VAL A 268 -5.81 -1.09 -27.54
N VAL A 269 -6.11 -1.45 -28.79
CA VAL A 269 -5.82 -0.62 -29.96
C VAL A 269 -6.89 0.47 -29.99
N VAL A 270 -6.62 1.62 -29.38
CA VAL A 270 -7.25 2.89 -29.78
C VAL A 270 -6.21 4.02 -29.64
N ALA A 271 -5.80 4.55 -30.79
CA ALA A 271 -5.08 5.82 -31.05
C ALA A 271 -3.68 5.98 -30.40
N SER A 272 -2.60 5.50 -31.04
CA SER A 272 -1.79 6.20 -32.06
C SER A 272 -1.13 7.52 -31.60
N THR A 273 0.22 7.50 -31.60
CA THR A 273 1.22 8.60 -31.50
C THR A 273 2.04 8.75 -30.21
N LEU A 274 2.22 7.70 -29.41
CA LEU A 274 3.42 7.62 -28.56
C LEU A 274 4.60 7.12 -29.42
N VAL A 275 5.49 8.03 -29.81
CA VAL A 275 6.77 7.70 -30.45
C VAL A 275 7.67 7.04 -29.39
N PRO A 276 8.09 5.78 -29.56
CA PRO A 276 9.11 5.19 -28.70
C PRO A 276 10.45 5.87 -29.04
N GLY A 277 11.05 6.61 -28.12
CA GLY A 277 12.42 7.10 -28.29
C GLY A 277 12.76 8.52 -27.82
N THR A 278 11.85 9.27 -27.22
CA THR A 278 12.21 10.51 -26.51
C THR A 278 11.85 10.37 -25.06
N SER A 279 12.86 10.39 -24.19
CA SER A 279 12.74 10.39 -22.74
C SER A 279 11.54 11.25 -22.33
N SER A 280 10.52 10.62 -21.74
CA SER A 280 9.35 11.31 -21.18
C SER A 280 9.74 12.38 -20.16
N GLY A 281 11.03 12.44 -19.77
CA GLY A 281 11.59 13.28 -18.74
C GLY A 281 11.05 12.90 -17.36
N LEU A 282 10.18 11.90 -17.27
CA LEU A 282 9.86 11.17 -16.05
C LEU A 282 11.06 10.32 -15.66
N GLU A 283 11.66 10.59 -14.51
CA GLU A 283 12.79 9.82 -13.99
C GLU A 283 12.32 8.65 -13.14
N TYR A 284 11.35 8.88 -12.25
CA TYR A 284 10.71 7.85 -11.43
C TYR A 284 9.50 8.44 -10.69
N MET A 285 8.63 7.58 -10.18
CA MET A 285 7.53 7.99 -9.32
C MET A 285 7.35 7.02 -8.15
N ALA A 286 6.65 7.45 -7.11
CA ALA A 286 6.25 6.60 -6.01
C ALA A 286 4.83 6.94 -5.56
N PHE A 287 4.09 5.91 -5.17
CA PHE A 287 2.76 5.99 -4.58
C PHE A 287 2.88 5.67 -3.10
N GLY A 288 2.28 6.49 -2.25
CA GLY A 288 2.18 6.25 -0.82
C GLY A 288 0.74 6.40 -0.34
N VAL A 289 0.44 5.81 0.81
CA VAL A 289 -0.86 5.96 1.48
C VAL A 289 -0.65 6.41 2.91
N ARG A 290 -1.44 7.39 3.36
CA ARG A 290 -1.41 7.91 4.73
C ARG A 290 -2.22 7.03 5.67
N ALA A 291 -1.85 7.06 6.95
CA ALA A 291 -2.53 6.30 7.99
C ALA A 291 -4.01 6.72 8.14
N GLY A 292 -4.83 5.81 8.67
CA GLY A 292 -6.18 6.12 9.16
C GLY A 292 -7.32 5.67 8.25
N SER A 293 -7.03 5.07 7.09
CA SER A 293 -8.09 4.56 6.21
C SER A 293 -8.78 3.35 6.81
N VAL A 294 -10.11 3.29 6.71
CA VAL A 294 -10.95 2.15 7.11
C VAL A 294 -11.95 1.91 6.01
N SER A 295 -12.00 0.70 5.48
CA SER A 295 -12.96 0.34 4.45
C SER A 295 -14.22 -0.28 5.00
N GLU A 296 -15.35 -0.13 4.30
CA GLU A 296 -16.39 -1.15 4.45
C GLU A 296 -15.87 -2.46 3.83
N PRO A 297 -16.23 -3.63 4.38
CA PRO A 297 -15.93 -4.89 3.73
C PRO A 297 -16.43 -4.81 2.29
N LEU A 298 -15.53 -4.93 1.31
CA LEU A 298 -15.96 -5.00 -0.08
C LEU A 298 -16.93 -6.17 -0.16
N SER A 299 -18.18 -5.90 -0.52
CA SER A 299 -19.12 -6.96 -0.86
C SER A 299 -18.53 -7.66 -2.07
N LEU A 300 -17.81 -8.76 -1.83
CA LEU A 300 -17.39 -9.69 -2.88
C LEU A 300 -18.66 -10.38 -3.36
N VAL A 301 -19.47 -9.67 -4.16
CA VAL A 301 -20.72 -10.18 -4.71
C VAL A 301 -20.38 -11.16 -5.84
N GLY A 302 -19.87 -12.33 -5.45
CA GLY A 302 -19.81 -13.54 -6.24
C GLY A 302 -20.78 -14.55 -5.62
N GLN A 303 -21.56 -15.27 -6.44
CA GLN A 303 -22.48 -16.28 -5.94
C GLN A 303 -21.75 -17.33 -5.09
N GLY A 304 -21.98 -17.33 -3.77
CA GLY A 304 -21.53 -18.39 -2.86
C GLY A 304 -20.58 -17.97 -1.74
N THR A 305 -20.07 -16.73 -1.73
CA THR A 305 -19.26 -16.23 -0.60
C THR A 305 -20.18 -15.66 0.48
N PRO A 306 -20.03 -16.03 1.76
CA PRO A 306 -20.76 -15.40 2.85
C PRO A 306 -20.52 -13.88 2.82
N GLU A 307 -21.60 -13.11 2.80
CA GLU A 307 -21.56 -11.67 3.00
C GLU A 307 -21.00 -11.43 4.41
N ALA A 308 -19.85 -10.78 4.52
CA ALA A 308 -19.34 -10.37 5.83
C ALA A 308 -20.40 -9.47 6.46
N ALA A 309 -20.87 -9.82 7.65
CA ALA A 309 -21.84 -8.99 8.35
C ALA A 309 -21.19 -7.61 8.56
N PRO A 310 -21.81 -6.51 8.12
CA PRO A 310 -21.23 -5.18 8.30
C PRO A 310 -20.98 -4.95 9.78
N VAL A 311 -19.74 -4.59 10.12
CA VAL A 311 -19.37 -4.18 11.48
C VAL A 311 -20.17 -2.93 11.79
N SER A 312 -21.24 -3.09 12.58
CA SER A 312 -22.19 -2.03 12.85
C SER A 312 -21.50 -0.88 13.60
N GLY A 313 -21.30 0.25 12.92
CA GLY A 313 -20.83 1.49 13.55
C GLY A 313 -19.45 2.01 13.12
N SER A 314 -18.72 1.31 12.23
CA SER A 314 -17.54 1.92 11.60
C SER A 314 -17.98 2.82 10.45
N SER A 315 -17.72 4.13 10.55
CA SER A 315 -17.79 5.00 9.37
C SER A 315 -16.57 4.70 8.52
N SER A 316 -16.77 4.34 7.25
CA SER A 316 -15.65 4.23 6.32
C SER A 316 -14.85 5.54 6.30
N VAL A 317 -13.53 5.39 6.36
CA VAL A 317 -12.58 6.49 6.23
C VAL A 317 -11.83 6.27 4.92
N PRO A 318 -12.04 7.12 3.90
CA PRO A 318 -11.35 7.00 2.62
C PRO A 318 -9.83 7.03 2.78
N ALA A 319 -9.13 6.31 1.91
CA ALA A 319 -7.67 6.38 1.85
C ALA A 319 -7.21 7.71 1.27
N GLN A 320 -6.20 8.32 1.91
CA GLN A 320 -5.47 9.45 1.36
C GLN A 320 -4.19 8.92 0.69
N VAL A 321 -4.10 9.08 -0.62
CA VAL A 321 -3.00 8.57 -1.44
C VAL A 321 -2.18 9.73 -1.94
N GLU A 322 -0.87 9.59 -1.84
CA GLU A 322 0.12 10.58 -2.24
C GLU A 322 0.93 10.00 -3.39
N VAL A 323 1.12 10.77 -4.45
CA VAL A 323 1.99 10.42 -5.57
C VAL A 323 3.06 11.49 -5.68
N ARG A 324 4.32 11.05 -5.76
CA ARG A 324 5.48 11.91 -5.95
C ARG A 324 6.18 11.49 -7.23
N ILE A 325 6.25 12.41 -8.18
CA ILE A 325 6.70 12.14 -9.54
C ILE A 325 7.90 13.03 -9.83
N ARG A 326 9.08 12.45 -9.98
CA ARG A 326 10.28 13.20 -10.34
C ARG A 326 10.41 13.34 -11.84
N TYR A 327 10.61 14.57 -12.29
CA TYR A 327 10.95 14.91 -13.65
C TYR A 327 12.40 15.41 -13.76
N ALA A 328 12.91 15.40 -14.99
CA ALA A 328 14.27 15.81 -15.34
C ALA A 328 14.57 17.27 -14.98
N ASP A 329 13.54 18.14 -14.96
CA ASP A 329 13.68 19.53 -14.55
C ASP A 329 12.36 20.13 -14.03
N ALA A 330 12.49 21.26 -13.32
CA ALA A 330 11.37 21.99 -12.72
C ALA A 330 10.39 22.56 -13.76
N SER A 331 10.84 22.84 -14.99
CA SER A 331 9.95 23.33 -16.04
C SER A 331 8.99 22.24 -16.49
N MET A 332 9.47 21.01 -16.63
CA MET A 332 8.64 19.86 -16.92
C MET A 332 7.70 19.53 -15.77
N ALA A 333 8.20 19.50 -14.53
CA ALA A 333 7.37 19.29 -13.36
C ALA A 333 6.22 20.31 -13.27
N GLY A 334 6.52 21.60 -13.50
CA GLY A 334 5.51 22.65 -13.53
C GLY A 334 4.42 22.43 -14.60
N ARG A 335 4.80 22.02 -15.82
CA ARG A 335 3.82 21.68 -16.87
C ARG A 335 2.97 20.46 -16.51
N GLU A 336 3.60 19.42 -15.98
CA GLU A 336 2.91 18.17 -15.65
C GLU A 336 1.98 18.35 -14.43
N ALA A 337 2.33 19.18 -13.46
CA ALA A 337 1.44 19.57 -12.36
C ALA A 337 0.13 20.21 -12.86
N GLU A 338 0.17 20.97 -13.97
CA GLU A 338 -1.04 21.53 -14.59
C GLU A 338 -1.78 20.52 -15.46
N ALA A 339 -1.06 19.61 -16.14
CA ALA A 339 -1.63 18.66 -17.10
C ALA A 339 -2.20 17.37 -16.47
N ILE A 340 -1.65 16.88 -15.35
CA ILE A 340 -2.16 15.69 -14.65
C ILE A 340 -3.65 15.84 -14.28
N PRO A 341 -4.10 16.96 -13.67
CA PRO A 341 -5.51 17.16 -13.34
C PRO A 341 -6.47 17.10 -14.52
N GLU A 342 -6.04 17.62 -15.68
CA GLU A 342 -6.83 17.58 -16.92
C GLU A 342 -6.96 16.14 -17.42
N ARG A 343 -5.83 15.43 -17.56
CA ARG A 343 -5.82 14.00 -17.95
C ARG A 343 -6.62 13.14 -17.00
N TRP A 344 -6.53 13.36 -15.68
CA TRP A 344 -7.29 12.60 -14.68
C TRP A 344 -8.81 12.77 -14.85
N ARG A 345 -9.25 13.93 -15.32
CA ARG A 345 -10.67 14.23 -15.55
C ARG A 345 -11.18 13.68 -16.88
N GLU A 346 -10.34 13.67 -17.90
CA GLU A 346 -10.74 13.37 -19.27
C GLU A 346 -10.52 11.91 -19.67
N LEU A 347 -9.53 11.25 -19.10
CA LEU A 347 -9.18 9.88 -19.44
C LEU A 347 -10.02 8.87 -18.65
N SER A 348 -10.18 7.69 -19.24
CA SER A 348 -10.70 6.50 -18.59
C SER A 348 -9.61 5.45 -18.46
N SER A 349 -9.72 4.63 -17.43
CA SER A 349 -8.95 3.41 -17.25
C SER A 349 -9.16 2.48 -18.45
N PRO A 350 -8.12 2.15 -19.24
CA PRO A 350 -8.20 1.12 -20.29
C PRO A 350 -8.64 -0.26 -19.76
N LEU A 351 -8.44 -0.55 -18.48
CA LEU A 351 -8.75 -1.86 -17.89
C LEU A 351 -10.21 -1.98 -17.46
N THR A 352 -10.75 -0.94 -16.86
CA THR A 352 -12.13 -0.95 -16.31
C THR A 352 -13.13 -0.22 -17.20
N GLY A 353 -12.65 0.65 -18.09
CA GLY A 353 -13.45 1.59 -18.87
C GLY A 353 -14.00 2.77 -18.05
N GLN A 354 -13.78 2.80 -16.73
CA GLN A 354 -14.28 3.84 -15.84
C GLN A 354 -13.42 5.10 -15.94
N PRO A 355 -14.01 6.31 -15.84
CA PRO A 355 -13.25 7.55 -15.71
C PRO A 355 -12.31 7.50 -14.50
N TYR A 356 -11.07 7.98 -14.63
CA TYR A 356 -10.12 8.00 -13.50
C TYR A 356 -10.63 8.81 -12.30
N ALA A 357 -11.37 9.90 -12.57
CA ALA A 357 -12.03 10.71 -11.55
C ALA A 357 -13.09 9.94 -10.73
N GLU A 358 -13.61 8.82 -11.22
CA GLU A 358 -14.50 7.92 -10.48
C GLU A 358 -13.73 6.85 -9.69
N LEU A 359 -12.49 6.51 -10.10
CA LEU A 359 -11.65 5.55 -9.40
C LEU A 359 -11.00 6.16 -8.15
N MET A 360 -10.46 7.37 -8.28
CA MET A 360 -9.91 8.14 -7.17
C MET A 360 -10.18 9.62 -7.42
N ARG A 361 -10.62 10.33 -6.37
CA ARG A 361 -10.85 11.76 -6.43
C ARG A 361 -9.52 12.49 -6.26
N LEU A 362 -9.12 13.26 -7.27
CA LEU A 362 -8.00 14.18 -7.17
C LEU A 362 -8.31 15.29 -6.16
N ASP A 363 -7.46 15.44 -5.15
CA ASP A 363 -7.53 16.52 -4.17
C ASP A 363 -6.63 17.69 -4.58
N ASN A 364 -5.37 17.40 -4.94
CA ASN A 364 -4.40 18.42 -5.32
C ASN A 364 -3.37 17.93 -6.35
N SER A 365 -2.83 18.83 -7.16
CA SER A 365 -1.66 18.60 -8.00
C SER A 365 -0.84 19.87 -8.12
N ARG A 366 0.46 19.80 -7.78
CA ARG A 366 1.36 20.95 -7.71
C ARG A 366 2.82 20.52 -7.85
N ALA A 367 3.70 21.44 -8.23
CA ALA A 367 5.13 21.25 -7.96
C ALA A 367 5.35 21.16 -6.44
N HIS A 368 6.24 20.27 -5.99
CA HIS A 368 6.53 20.09 -4.58
C HIS A 368 7.28 21.31 -4.04
N GLU A 369 7.01 21.68 -2.78
CA GLU A 369 7.54 22.92 -2.19
C GLU A 369 9.04 22.85 -1.87
N ASP A 370 9.50 21.68 -1.45
CA ASP A 370 10.92 21.43 -1.14
C ASP A 370 11.76 21.01 -2.37
N ASP A 371 11.13 20.62 -3.47
CA ASP A 371 11.81 20.17 -4.70
C ASP A 371 10.93 20.47 -5.92
N ASP A 372 11.28 21.53 -6.66
CA ASP A 372 10.50 22.00 -7.80
C ASP A 372 10.59 21.10 -9.03
N SER A 373 11.47 20.08 -9.04
CA SER A 373 11.53 19.04 -10.07
C SER A 373 10.57 17.87 -9.81
N VAL A 374 9.87 17.88 -8.66
CA VAL A 374 8.90 16.85 -8.28
C VAL A 374 7.48 17.41 -8.36
N VAL A 375 6.57 16.62 -8.91
CA VAL A 375 5.12 16.89 -8.82
C VAL A 375 4.53 16.09 -7.68
N ALA A 376 3.82 16.78 -6.78
CA ALA A 376 3.00 16.22 -5.73
C ALA A 376 1.55 16.13 -6.21
N VAL A 377 1.00 14.91 -6.27
CA VAL A 377 -0.39 14.65 -6.59
C VAL A 377 -1.04 13.92 -5.43
N ASP A 378 -2.10 14.49 -4.87
CA ASP A 378 -2.78 13.96 -3.69
C ASP A 378 -4.20 13.55 -4.08
N PHE A 379 -4.63 12.36 -3.62
CA PHE A 379 -5.91 11.76 -3.95
C PHE A 379 -6.65 11.29 -2.71
N VAL A 380 -7.96 11.17 -2.85
CA VAL A 380 -8.85 10.49 -1.90
C VAL A 380 -9.52 9.31 -2.62
N SER A 381 -9.50 8.12 -2.01
CA SER A 381 -10.18 6.94 -2.55
C SER A 381 -11.07 6.26 -1.53
N ASP A 382 -12.34 6.07 -1.90
CA ASP A 382 -13.29 5.30 -1.10
C ASP A 382 -13.00 3.78 -1.15
N VAL A 383 -12.15 3.34 -2.09
CA VAL A 383 -11.67 1.96 -2.22
C VAL A 383 -10.17 1.96 -1.87
N PRO A 384 -9.78 1.63 -0.62
CA PRO A 384 -8.44 1.89 -0.11
C PRO A 384 -7.32 1.17 -0.86
N ASN A 385 -7.58 0.02 -1.47
CA ASN A 385 -6.60 -0.72 -2.27
C ASN A 385 -6.57 -0.29 -3.76
N ARG A 386 -7.35 0.72 -4.17
CA ARG A 386 -7.43 1.13 -5.58
C ARG A 386 -6.08 1.55 -6.14
N TRP A 387 -5.30 2.31 -5.38
CA TRP A 387 -3.99 2.77 -5.81
C TRP A 387 -3.02 1.62 -6.06
N ILE A 388 -3.05 0.59 -5.20
CA ILE A 388 -2.25 -0.65 -5.37
C ILE A 388 -2.65 -1.34 -6.69
N GLN A 389 -3.96 -1.48 -6.94
CA GLN A 389 -4.46 -2.09 -8.17
C GLN A 389 -4.00 -1.31 -9.40
N MET A 390 -4.06 0.03 -9.37
CA MET A 390 -3.61 0.86 -10.48
C MET A 390 -2.12 0.68 -10.76
N VAL A 391 -1.28 0.64 -9.72
CA VAL A 391 0.16 0.37 -9.87
C VAL A 391 0.42 -1.03 -10.45
N GLN A 392 -0.18 -2.07 -9.84
CA GLN A 392 0.03 -3.46 -10.26
C GLN A 392 -0.44 -3.73 -11.68
N THR A 393 -1.51 -3.05 -12.10
CA THR A 393 -2.09 -3.21 -13.44
C THR A 393 -1.55 -2.21 -14.45
N ARG A 394 -0.62 -1.34 -14.04
CA ARG A 394 0.00 -0.28 -14.87
C ARG A 394 -1.03 0.69 -15.45
N ASP A 395 -2.13 0.90 -14.75
CA ASP A 395 -3.22 1.81 -15.12
C ASP A 395 -2.86 3.25 -14.75
N LEU A 396 -1.76 3.74 -15.32
CA LEU A 396 -1.06 4.96 -14.90
C LEU A 396 -1.00 6.04 -15.99
N ALA A 397 -1.81 5.88 -17.04
CA ALA A 397 -1.81 6.76 -18.21
C ALA A 397 -1.89 8.27 -17.89
N PRO A 398 -2.67 8.74 -16.89
CA PRO A 398 -2.73 10.16 -16.56
C PRO A 398 -1.43 10.78 -16.06
N PHE A 399 -0.46 9.96 -15.61
CA PHE A 399 0.83 10.43 -15.11
C PHE A 399 1.91 10.51 -16.21
N LEU A 400 1.63 9.97 -17.40
CA LEU A 400 2.59 9.89 -18.50
C LEU A 400 2.65 11.17 -19.31
N PRO A 401 3.79 11.88 -19.37
CA PRO A 401 3.95 13.12 -20.13
C PRO A 401 3.49 12.97 -21.58
N VAL A 402 2.70 13.93 -22.05
CA VAL A 402 2.32 14.00 -23.45
C VAL A 402 3.46 14.67 -24.20
N VAL A 403 4.10 13.96 -25.13
CA VAL A 403 5.09 14.56 -26.02
C VAL A 403 4.33 15.49 -26.98
N GLY A 404 4.51 16.79 -26.79
CA GLY A 404 3.92 17.85 -27.63
C GLY A 404 4.62 18.04 -28.97
#